data_AF-A0A2V7KAL5-F1
#
_entry.id   AF-A0A2V7KAL5-F1
#
_cell.length_a   1.000
_cell.length_b   1.000
_cell.length_c   1.000
_cell.angle_alpha   90.00
_cell.angle_beta   90.00
_cell.angle_gamma   90.00
#
_symmetry.space_group_name_H-M   'P 1'
#
loop_
_entity.id
_entity.type
_entity.pdbx_description
1 polymer ?
#
loop_
_entity_poly.entity_id
_entity_poly.type
_entity_poly.pdbx_seq_one_letter_code
_entity_poly.pdbx_strand_id
1 'polypeptide(L)'
;GAILREYATDGWPTTLMLVNAIGFVAEAADHHPDLAVSWGKVQVKLWTHSAGGVTASDVELAQLIERTALWRPQAGSSALRGTTKKFVGS
;
A
#
# COMPACT_ATOMS: atom_id res chain seq x y z
N GLY A 1 -11.75 -4.66 -15.52
CA GLY A 1 -11.85 -3.86 -14.28
C GLY A 1 -10.47 -3.66 -13.69
N ALA A 2 -10.33 -2.79 -12.69
CA ALA A 2 -9.08 -2.56 -11.95
C ALA A 2 -9.38 -2.49 -10.44
N ILE A 3 -8.39 -2.82 -9.61
CA ILE A 3 -8.48 -2.61 -8.15
C ILE A 3 -8.00 -1.19 -7.87
N LEU A 4 -8.79 -0.42 -7.13
CA LEU A 4 -8.46 0.96 -6.72
C LEU A 4 -8.47 1.05 -5.19
N ARG A 5 -7.41 1.63 -4.63
CA ARG A 5 -7.28 1.82 -3.18
C ARG A 5 -6.61 3.15 -2.88
N GLU A 6 -7.19 3.93 -2.00
CA GLU A 6 -6.61 5.19 -1.53
C GLU A 6 -6.11 5.05 -0.09
N TYR A 7 -4.97 5.65 0.24
CA TYR A 7 -4.44 5.75 1.58
C TYR A 7 -4.22 7.20 1.95
N ALA A 8 -4.71 7.59 3.12
CA ALA A 8 -4.41 8.89 3.72
C ALA A 8 -3.11 8.81 4.54
N THR A 9 -2.27 9.86 4.48
CA THR A 9 -1.04 9.96 5.26
C THR A 9 -0.87 11.35 5.85
N ASP A 10 0.07 11.52 6.80
CA ASP A 10 0.30 12.76 7.55
C ASP A 10 1.39 13.65 6.90
N GLY A 11 1.24 13.93 5.60
CA GLY A 11 2.12 14.81 4.82
C GLY A 11 3.24 14.09 4.05
N TRP A 12 4.12 14.88 3.42
CA TRP A 12 5.14 14.37 2.47
C TRP A 12 6.04 13.25 3.01
N PRO A 13 6.62 13.35 4.22
CA PRO A 13 7.51 12.31 4.72
C PRO A 13 6.81 10.94 4.80
N THR A 14 5.62 10.89 5.40
CA THR A 14 4.85 9.64 5.53
C THR A 14 4.28 9.17 4.19
N THR A 15 3.95 10.09 3.28
CA THR A 15 3.54 9.77 1.90
C THR A 15 4.67 9.02 1.19
N LEU A 16 5.89 9.56 1.20
CA LEU A 16 7.04 8.96 0.52
C LEU A 16 7.49 7.64 1.16
N MET A 17 7.40 7.52 2.50
CA MET A 17 7.60 6.25 3.19
C MET A 17 6.65 5.16 2.68
N LEU A 18 5.36 5.48 2.54
CA LEU A 18 4.37 4.53 2.03
C LEU A 18 4.62 4.19 0.56
N VAL A 19 4.93 5.18 -0.28
CA VAL A 19 5.27 4.97 -1.70
C VAL A 19 6.45 4.00 -1.83
N ASN A 20 7.52 4.20 -1.04
CA ASN A 20 8.69 3.32 -1.09
C ASN A 20 8.37 1.91 -0.59
N ALA A 21 7.54 1.77 0.45
CA ALA A 21 7.11 0.46 0.92
C ALA A 21 6.29 -0.30 -0.14
N ILE A 22 5.38 0.40 -0.84
CA ILE A 22 4.62 -0.16 -1.96
C ILE A 22 5.55 -0.53 -3.11
N GLY A 23 6.48 0.35 -3.49
CA GLY A 23 7.45 0.10 -4.55
C GLY A 23 8.32 -1.12 -4.25
N PHE A 24 8.77 -1.30 -3.00
CA PHE A 24 9.53 -2.47 -2.59
C PHE A 24 8.75 -3.78 -2.77
N VAL A 25 7.50 -3.85 -2.30
CA VAL A 25 6.70 -5.08 -2.43
C VAL A 25 6.29 -5.35 -3.88
N ALA A 26 6.05 -4.30 -4.67
CA ALA A 26 5.77 -4.41 -6.09
C ALA A 26 6.96 -4.96 -6.88
N GLU A 27 8.17 -4.43 -6.63
CA GLU A 27 9.39 -4.90 -7.27
C GLU A 27 9.72 -6.34 -6.88
N ALA A 28 9.59 -6.68 -5.60
CA ALA A 28 9.78 -8.05 -5.13
C ALA A 28 8.79 -9.05 -5.74
N ALA A 29 7.60 -8.58 -6.14
CA ALA A 29 6.55 -9.38 -6.77
C ALA A 29 6.63 -9.42 -8.31
N ASP A 30 7.55 -8.65 -8.92
CA ASP A 30 7.59 -8.39 -10.37
C ASP A 30 6.21 -8.04 -10.95
N HIS A 31 5.45 -7.21 -10.21
CA HIS A 31 4.12 -6.76 -10.59
C HIS A 31 3.91 -5.35 -10.05
N HIS A 32 3.64 -4.38 -10.93
CA HIS A 32 3.71 -2.97 -10.56
C HIS A 32 2.33 -2.30 -10.58
N PRO A 33 1.94 -1.57 -9.51
CA PRO A 33 0.76 -0.72 -9.53
C PRO A 33 1.03 0.60 -10.25
N ASP A 34 -0.02 1.21 -10.75
CA ASP A 34 -0.04 2.65 -11.02
C ASP A 34 -0.23 3.40 -9.69
N LEU A 35 0.66 4.35 -9.38
CA LEU A 35 0.55 5.20 -8.18
C LEU A 35 0.26 6.66 -8.56
N ALA A 36 -0.77 7.24 -7.96
CA ALA A 36 -0.98 8.69 -7.95
C ALA A 36 -0.71 9.24 -6.54
N VAL A 37 0.21 10.21 -6.45
CA VAL A 37 0.77 10.69 -5.19
C VAL A 37 0.53 12.19 -5.05
N SER A 38 -0.01 12.60 -3.90
CA SER A 38 -0.17 14.02 -3.54
C SER A 38 0.12 14.23 -2.05
N TRP A 39 0.14 15.48 -1.58
CA TRP A 39 0.30 15.76 -0.15
C TRP A 39 -0.72 14.97 0.69
N GLY A 40 -0.23 14.09 1.56
CA GLY A 40 -1.07 13.34 2.50
C GLY A 40 -1.90 12.23 1.85
N LYS A 41 -1.58 11.79 0.63
CA LYS A 41 -2.39 10.79 -0.07
C LYS A 41 -1.59 9.96 -1.08
N VAL A 42 -1.88 8.66 -1.11
CA VAL A 42 -1.40 7.72 -2.14
C VAL A 42 -2.60 6.94 -2.68
N GLN A 43 -2.84 7.01 -3.98
CA GLN A 43 -3.80 6.17 -4.68
C GLN A 43 -3.04 5.06 -5.41
N VAL A 44 -3.49 3.82 -5.21
CA VAL A 44 -2.95 2.60 -5.80
C VAL A 44 -3.98 2.05 -6.77
N LYS A 45 -3.56 1.79 -8.01
CA LYS A 45 -4.37 1.11 -9.02
C LYS A 45 -3.63 -0.14 -9.51
N LEU A 46 -4.29 -1.29 -9.44
CA LEU A 46 -3.76 -2.57 -9.89
C LEU A 46 -4.63 -3.12 -11.02
N TRP A 47 -3.95 -3.49 -12.11
CA TRP A 47 -4.55 -3.99 -13.33
C TRP A 47 -3.47 -4.66 -14.19
N THR A 48 -3.78 -5.82 -14.75
CA THR A 48 -2.88 -6.52 -15.68
C THR A 48 -3.21 -6.13 -17.12
N HIS A 49 -2.36 -5.32 -17.74
CA HIS A 49 -2.54 -4.79 -19.10
C HIS A 49 -2.76 -5.89 -20.15
N SER A 50 -1.91 -6.93 -20.13
CA SER A 50 -1.95 -8.03 -21.10
C SER A 50 -3.22 -8.87 -21.01
N ALA A 51 -3.82 -8.96 -19.81
CA ALA A 51 -5.07 -9.67 -19.56
C ALA A 51 -6.31 -8.78 -19.76
N GLY A 52 -6.15 -7.47 -19.98
CA GLY A 52 -7.26 -6.53 -20.08
C GLY A 52 -8.09 -6.41 -18.79
N GLY A 53 -7.61 -6.90 -17.64
CA GLY A 53 -8.40 -6.97 -16.42
C GLY A 53 -7.60 -7.27 -15.15
N VAL A 54 -8.35 -7.52 -14.07
CA VAL A 54 -7.78 -7.96 -12.79
C VAL A 54 -7.41 -9.44 -12.90
N THR A 55 -6.20 -9.78 -12.49
CA THR A 55 -5.72 -11.15 -12.36
C THR A 55 -5.48 -11.54 -10.90
N ALA A 56 -5.05 -12.77 -10.67
CA ALA A 56 -4.65 -13.21 -9.34
C ALA A 56 -3.47 -12.39 -8.78
N SER A 57 -2.51 -12.00 -9.63
CA SER A 57 -1.36 -11.18 -9.23
C SER A 57 -1.80 -9.80 -8.73
N ASP A 58 -2.79 -9.18 -9.38
CA ASP A 58 -3.37 -7.91 -8.91
C ASP A 58 -3.99 -8.06 -7.52
N VAL A 59 -4.73 -9.14 -7.28
CA VAL A 59 -5.38 -9.40 -5.99
C VAL A 59 -4.34 -9.67 -4.91
N GLU A 60 -3.33 -10.51 -5.19
CA GLU A 60 -2.30 -10.88 -4.23
C GLU A 60 -1.44 -9.67 -3.84
N LEU A 61 -1.02 -8.86 -4.82
CA LEU A 61 -0.26 -7.65 -4.55
C LEU A 61 -1.10 -6.62 -3.79
N ALA A 62 -2.38 -6.45 -4.12
CA ALA A 62 -3.28 -5.56 -3.38
C ALA A 62 -3.35 -5.93 -1.89
N GLN A 63 -3.47 -7.23 -1.58
CA GLN A 63 -3.50 -7.71 -0.21
C GLN A 63 -2.16 -7.52 0.51
N LEU A 64 -1.03 -7.73 -0.18
CA LEU A 64 0.30 -7.51 0.38
C LEU A 64 0.55 -6.03 0.68
N ILE A 65 0.11 -5.13 -0.20
CA ILE A 65 0.15 -3.69 0.01
C ILE A 65 -0.70 -3.30 1.22
N GLU A 66 -1.96 -3.77 1.31
CA GLU A 66 -2.84 -3.43 2.44
C GLU A 66 -2.22 -3.90 3.78
N ARG A 67 -1.71 -5.14 3.82
CA ARG A 67 -1.02 -5.67 5.00
C ARG A 67 0.19 -4.82 5.37
N THR A 68 1.01 -4.41 4.40
CA THR A 68 2.23 -3.62 4.64
C THR A 68 1.91 -2.19 5.08
N ALA A 69 1.01 -1.52 4.36
CA ALA A 69 0.63 -0.12 4.59
C ALA A 69 -0.02 0.08 5.97
N LEU A 70 -0.88 -0.85 6.36
CA LEU A 70 -1.66 -0.78 7.60
C LEU A 70 -1.07 -1.62 8.73
N TRP A 71 0.08 -2.27 8.53
CA TRP A 71 0.70 -3.07 9.58
C TRP A 71 0.97 -2.20 10.81
N ARG A 72 0.47 -2.63 11.95
CA ARG A 72 0.76 -2.05 13.26
C ARG A 72 1.00 -3.18 14.26
N PRO A 73 1.85 -2.97 15.27
CA PRO A 73 1.94 -3.92 16.36
C PRO A 73 0.58 -4.05 17.04
N GLN A 74 0.15 -5.30 17.23
CA GLN A 74 -1.14 -5.61 17.84
C GLN A 74 -1.00 -5.62 19.37
N ALA A 75 -1.95 -4.99 20.05
CA ALA A 75 -1.99 -4.95 21.50
C ALA A 75 -2.14 -6.37 22.06
N GLY A 76 -1.24 -6.76 22.97
CA GLY A 76 -1.24 -8.08 23.60
C GLY A 76 -0.56 -9.20 22.79
N SER A 77 -0.15 -8.95 21.54
CA SER A 77 0.57 -9.95 20.71
C SER A 77 1.90 -9.44 20.14
N SER A 78 2.28 -8.18 20.40
CA SER A 78 3.58 -7.63 20.00
C SER A 78 4.34 -7.03 21.19
N ALA A 79 5.65 -7.28 21.25
CA ALA A 79 6.56 -6.57 22.16
C ALA A 79 6.84 -5.12 21.72
N LEU A 80 6.48 -4.77 20.48
CA LEU A 80 6.68 -3.44 19.93
C LEU A 80 5.52 -2.54 20.35
N ARG A 81 5.84 -1.33 20.82
CA ARG A 81 4.83 -0.37 21.28
C ARG A 81 4.05 0.30 20.14
N GLY A 82 4.69 0.51 18.99
CA GLY A 82 4.12 1.28 17.88
C GLY A 82 4.08 2.79 18.15
N THR A 83 3.66 3.56 17.15
CA THR A 83 3.44 5.00 17.26
C THR A 83 2.06 5.29 17.83
N THR A 84 1.92 6.36 18.61
CA THR A 84 0.61 6.77 19.18
C THR A 84 -0.33 7.37 18.13
N LYS A 85 0.22 8.01 17.10
CA LYS A 85 -0.54 8.55 15.97
C LYS A 85 -0.48 7.60 14.78
N LYS A 86 -1.64 7.41 14.11
CA LYS A 86 -1.71 6.72 12.81
C LYS A 86 -1.10 7.64 11.75
N PHE A 87 -0.10 7.14 11.03
CA PHE A 87 0.58 7.89 9.97
C PHE A 87 0.20 7.43 8.55
N VAL A 88 -0.47 6.26 8.44
CA VAL A 88 -1.20 5.79 7.26
C VAL A 88 -2.59 5.35 7.73
N GLY A 89 -3.62 5.78 7.00
CA GLY A 89 -5.02 5.45 7.21
C GLY A 89 -5.68 4.88 5.94
N SER A 90 -6.74 4.11 6.18
CA SER A 90 -7.65 3.52 5.20
C SER A 90 -8.75 4.47 4.79
#